data_AF-A0A4U8YLH5-F1
#
_entry.id   AF-A0A4U8YLH5-F1
#
_cell.length_a   1.000
_cell.length_b   1.000
_cell.length_c   1.000
_cell.angle_alpha   90.00
_cell.angle_beta   90.00
_cell.angle_gamma   90.00
#
_symmetry.space_group_name_H-M   'P 1'
#
loop_
_entity.id
_entity.type
_entity.pdbx_description
1 polymer ?
#
loop_
_entity_poly.entity_id
_entity_poly.type
_entity_poly.pdbx_seq_one_letter_code
_entity_poly.pdbx_strand_id
1 'polypeptide(L)'
;MKKSPPIPYRLFCASQRTLLCEVAFSFSMPSEGHGRVTITLTYPDPSSGGATRRHAQSQSWFTNSRDELLMCVGRFSLPDALKRRGIGSWIWSRLHGHLPADVRERLILTGSLSSTDAMVPKTDGNGLPLMDSEGPLFMNQVALRNRFWSRMIAPLSPGKPALWCDPEGNGAFRGRFKDPHGGRACPRIVSSPRA
;
A
#
# COMPACT_ATOMS: atom_id res chain seq x y z
N MET A 1 -8.48 -25.43 2.81
CA MET A 1 -8.14 -23.99 2.95
C MET A 1 -9.43 -23.16 2.99
N LYS A 2 -9.76 -22.51 4.10
CA LYS A 2 -10.91 -21.60 4.16
C LYS A 2 -10.49 -20.26 3.54
N LYS A 3 -11.00 -19.95 2.34
CA LYS A 3 -10.92 -18.60 1.77
C LYS A 3 -12.07 -17.79 2.36
N SER A 4 -11.75 -16.62 2.90
CA SER A 4 -12.80 -15.69 3.35
C SER A 4 -13.48 -15.08 2.14
N PRO A 5 -14.79 -14.76 2.21
CA PRO A 5 -15.44 -13.96 1.18
C PRO A 5 -14.69 -12.63 1.02
N PRO A 6 -14.64 -12.06 -0.20
CA PRO A 6 -14.02 -10.77 -0.42
C PRO A 6 -14.69 -9.70 0.46
N ILE A 7 -13.90 -8.78 1.01
CA ILE A 7 -14.38 -7.62 1.76
C ILE A 7 -14.29 -6.39 0.85
N PRO A 8 -15.40 -5.93 0.23
CA PRO A 8 -15.41 -4.87 -0.76
C PRO A 8 -15.56 -3.47 -0.15
N TYR A 9 -14.91 -2.51 -0.79
CA TYR A 9 -15.00 -1.08 -0.49
C TYR A 9 -15.06 -0.27 -1.78
N ARG A 10 -15.80 0.84 -1.74
CA ARG A 10 -15.74 1.88 -2.75
C ARG A 10 -15.03 3.10 -2.19
N LEU A 11 -14.02 3.58 -2.89
CA LEU A 11 -13.26 4.77 -2.52
C LEU A 11 -13.62 5.93 -3.42
N PHE A 12 -14.04 7.02 -2.81
CA PHE A 12 -14.41 8.26 -3.50
C PHE A 12 -13.44 9.38 -3.15
N CYS A 13 -13.22 10.28 -4.10
CA CYS A 13 -12.56 11.55 -3.85
C CYS A 13 -13.47 12.42 -2.98
N ALA A 14 -13.04 12.77 -1.77
CA ALA A 14 -13.88 13.50 -0.82
C ALA A 14 -14.37 14.85 -1.36
N SER A 15 -13.57 15.54 -2.17
CA SER A 15 -13.89 16.87 -2.71
C SER A 15 -14.83 16.84 -3.92
N GLN A 16 -14.90 15.73 -4.66
CA GLN A 16 -15.58 15.67 -5.96
C GLN A 16 -16.67 14.59 -6.03
N ARG A 17 -16.80 13.73 -5.00
CA ARG A 17 -17.67 12.54 -5.00
C ARG A 17 -17.44 11.58 -6.18
N THR A 18 -16.34 11.75 -6.91
CA THR A 18 -15.93 10.87 -8.01
C THR A 18 -15.39 9.55 -7.46
N LEU A 19 -15.85 8.43 -8.01
CA LEU A 19 -15.29 7.11 -7.70
C LEU A 19 -13.82 7.07 -8.17
N LEU A 20 -12.92 6.78 -7.24
CA LEU A 20 -11.50 6.60 -7.53
C LEU A 20 -11.21 5.14 -7.88
N CYS A 21 -11.67 4.22 -7.03
CA CYS A 21 -11.55 2.79 -7.24
C CYS A 21 -12.47 2.00 -6.32
N GLU A 22 -12.74 0.76 -6.70
CA GLU A 22 -13.22 -0.27 -5.80
C GLU A 22 -12.02 -1.10 -5.31
N VAL A 23 -12.00 -1.43 -4.03
CA VAL A 23 -10.98 -2.25 -3.38
C VAL A 23 -11.64 -3.47 -2.77
N ALA A 24 -11.11 -4.66 -3.01
CA ALA A 24 -11.55 -5.89 -2.34
C ALA A 24 -10.37 -6.61 -1.69
N PHE A 25 -10.55 -7.04 -0.45
CA PHE A 25 -9.59 -7.86 0.28
C PHE A 25 -10.07 -9.31 0.34
N SER A 26 -9.23 -10.26 -0.07
CA SER A 26 -9.52 -11.69 0.05
C SER A 26 -8.43 -12.36 0.89
N PHE A 27 -8.82 -12.92 2.04
CA PHE A 27 -7.89 -13.55 2.98
C PHE A 27 -7.90 -15.08 2.84
N SER A 28 -6.72 -15.66 2.90
CA SER A 28 -6.48 -17.11 2.93
C SER A 28 -5.49 -17.41 4.06
N MET A 29 -5.97 -18.04 5.12
CA MET A 29 -5.18 -18.39 6.31
C MET A 29 -5.13 -19.92 6.46
N PRO A 30 -4.14 -20.60 5.86
CA PRO A 30 -3.98 -22.05 6.04
C PRO A 30 -3.59 -22.45 7.47
N SER A 31 -2.97 -21.56 8.25
CA SER A 31 -2.63 -21.78 9.67
C SER A 31 -2.50 -20.45 10.42
N GLU A 32 -2.36 -20.49 11.75
CA GLU A 32 -2.09 -19.31 12.59
C GLU A 32 -0.77 -18.61 12.23
N GLY A 33 0.20 -19.41 11.77
CA GLY A 33 1.54 -18.94 11.42
C GLY A 33 1.70 -18.46 9.98
N HIS A 34 0.72 -18.69 9.11
CA HIS A 34 0.87 -18.39 7.69
C HIS A 34 -0.45 -17.95 7.08
N GLY A 35 -0.40 -16.83 6.37
CA GLY A 35 -1.56 -16.33 5.66
C GLY A 35 -1.21 -15.50 4.45
N ARG A 36 -2.23 -15.23 3.65
CA ARG A 36 -2.15 -14.42 2.44
C ARG A 36 -3.37 -13.54 2.36
N VAL A 37 -3.14 -12.30 1.93
CA VAL A 37 -4.18 -11.37 1.53
C VAL A 37 -3.97 -11.01 0.06
N THR A 38 -5.03 -11.10 -0.73
CA THR A 38 -5.08 -10.55 -2.09
C THR A 38 -5.88 -9.25 -2.06
N ILE A 39 -5.26 -8.18 -2.54
CA ILE A 39 -5.84 -6.86 -2.71
C ILE A 39 -6.19 -6.72 -4.19
N THR A 40 -7.47 -6.54 -4.50
CA THR A 40 -7.93 -6.28 -5.86
C THR A 40 -8.41 -4.84 -5.96
N LEU A 41 -7.89 -4.10 -6.94
CA LEU A 41 -8.29 -2.76 -7.29
C LEU A 41 -9.03 -2.80 -8.63
N THR A 42 -10.18 -2.15 -8.71
CA THR A 42 -10.92 -1.92 -9.95
C THR A 42 -11.12 -0.43 -10.11
N TYR A 43 -10.68 0.17 -11.21
CA TYR A 43 -10.63 1.63 -11.35
C TYR A 43 -10.79 2.09 -12.80
N PRO A 44 -11.36 3.27 -13.05
CA PRO A 44 -11.30 3.90 -14.36
C PRO A 44 -9.88 4.37 -14.63
N ASP A 45 -9.31 4.00 -15.78
CA ASP A 45 -7.96 4.38 -16.19
C ASP A 45 -8.00 5.50 -17.24
N PRO A 46 -7.64 6.74 -16.88
CA PRO A 46 -7.65 7.87 -17.81
C PRO A 46 -6.75 7.64 -19.03
N SER A 47 -5.63 6.94 -18.86
CA SER A 47 -4.70 6.65 -19.96
C SER A 47 -5.28 5.69 -21.01
N SER A 48 -6.31 4.94 -20.63
CA SER A 48 -7.04 4.01 -21.50
C SER A 48 -8.42 4.56 -21.89
N GLY A 49 -8.57 5.89 -22.01
CA GLY A 49 -9.83 6.54 -22.36
C GLY A 49 -10.94 6.37 -21.33
N GLY A 50 -10.59 6.15 -20.05
CA GLY A 50 -11.56 5.89 -18.98
C GLY A 50 -12.00 4.43 -18.86
N ALA A 51 -11.41 3.51 -19.64
CA ALA A 51 -11.71 2.09 -19.52
C ALA A 51 -11.47 1.56 -18.11
N THR A 52 -12.33 0.65 -17.65
CA THR A 52 -12.17 0.02 -16.34
C THR A 52 -11.00 -0.97 -16.38
N ARG A 53 -10.03 -0.78 -15.49
CA ARG A 53 -8.89 -1.69 -15.29
C ARG A 53 -9.01 -2.42 -13.97
N ARG A 54 -8.43 -3.62 -13.94
CA ARG A 54 -8.30 -4.43 -12.73
C ARG A 54 -6.82 -4.67 -12.44
N HIS A 55 -6.42 -4.43 -11.19
CA HIS A 55 -5.08 -4.68 -10.70
C HIS A 55 -5.15 -5.50 -9.42
N ALA A 56 -4.43 -6.62 -9.35
CA ALA A 56 -4.43 -7.49 -8.18
C ALA A 56 -3.01 -7.73 -7.69
N GLN A 57 -2.82 -7.65 -6.37
CA GLN A 57 -1.57 -7.98 -5.71
C GLN A 57 -1.82 -8.82 -4.47
N SER A 58 -0.87 -9.68 -4.14
CA SER A 58 -0.95 -10.50 -2.94
C SER A 58 0.21 -10.24 -2.01
N GLN A 59 -0.07 -10.18 -0.72
CA GLN A 59 0.92 -10.13 0.35
C GLN A 59 0.74 -11.37 1.21
N SER A 60 1.84 -12.02 1.57
CA SER A 60 1.82 -13.18 2.45
C SER A 60 2.60 -12.87 3.72
N TRP A 61 2.18 -13.47 4.81
CA TRP A 61 2.92 -13.46 6.06
C TRP A 61 3.21 -14.88 6.52
N PHE A 62 4.31 -15.04 7.25
CA PHE A 62 4.78 -16.33 7.73
C PHE A 62 5.44 -16.19 9.10
N THR A 63 5.46 -17.27 9.88
CA THR A 63 6.14 -17.34 11.17
C THR A 63 7.63 -17.12 10.99
N ASN A 64 8.15 -16.11 11.69
CA ASN A 64 9.59 -15.92 11.87
C ASN A 64 10.06 -16.49 13.20
N SER A 65 9.27 -16.27 14.25
CA SER A 65 9.50 -16.80 15.58
C SER A 65 8.17 -17.03 16.30
N ARG A 66 8.21 -17.56 17.52
CA ARG A 66 7.01 -17.72 18.36
C ARG A 66 6.26 -16.40 18.56
N ASP A 67 6.96 -15.28 18.56
CA ASP A 67 6.39 -13.96 18.84
C ASP A 67 6.27 -13.06 17.60
N GLU A 68 6.84 -13.47 16.46
CA GLU A 68 6.86 -12.64 15.24
C GLU A 68 6.30 -13.36 14.01
N LEU A 69 5.41 -12.66 13.30
CA LEU A 69 5.00 -12.99 11.94
C LEU A 69 5.62 -11.95 10.99
N LEU A 70 6.32 -12.36 9.95
CA LEU A 70 6.88 -11.46 8.96
C LEU A 70 5.98 -11.34 7.75
N MET A 71 5.72 -10.11 7.30
CA MET A 71 5.14 -9.80 6.00
C MET A 71 6.13 -8.98 5.17
N CYS A 72 6.60 -9.55 4.07
CA CYS A 72 7.54 -8.91 3.15
C CYS A 72 6.78 -7.99 2.17
N VAL A 73 6.77 -6.69 2.44
CA VAL A 73 6.07 -5.68 1.64
C VAL A 73 7.00 -5.09 0.58
N GLY A 74 7.60 -5.96 -0.24
CA GLY A 74 8.58 -5.54 -1.26
C GLY A 74 7.96 -5.21 -2.62
N ARG A 75 6.68 -5.51 -2.85
CA ARG A 75 6.05 -5.39 -4.18
C ARG A 75 4.74 -4.63 -4.19
N PHE A 76 4.34 -4.02 -3.07
CA PHE A 76 3.09 -3.25 -3.07
C PHE A 76 3.26 -2.00 -3.92
N SER A 77 2.56 -1.95 -5.06
CA SER A 77 2.57 -0.81 -5.97
C SER A 77 1.15 -0.51 -6.41
N LEU A 78 0.80 0.77 -6.39
CA LEU A 78 -0.45 1.22 -6.96
C LEU A 78 -0.25 1.52 -8.44
N PRO A 79 -1.25 1.24 -9.31
CA PRO A 79 -1.29 1.81 -10.64
C PRO A 79 -1.14 3.33 -10.61
N ASP A 80 -0.48 3.90 -11.62
CA ASP A 80 -0.14 5.34 -11.65
C ASP A 80 -1.37 6.24 -11.46
N ALA A 81 -2.51 5.88 -12.06
CA ALA A 81 -3.79 6.58 -11.91
C ALA A 81 -4.27 6.72 -10.44
N LEU A 82 -3.85 5.79 -9.57
CA LEU A 82 -4.24 5.72 -8.15
C LEU A 82 -3.14 6.24 -7.20
N LYS A 83 -1.93 6.49 -7.70
CA LYS A 83 -0.83 7.04 -6.87
C LYS A 83 -1.17 8.45 -6.39
N ARG A 84 -0.49 8.89 -5.32
CA ARG A 84 -0.58 10.25 -4.73
C ARG A 84 -1.97 10.66 -4.20
N ARG A 85 -2.96 9.77 -4.17
CA ARG A 85 -4.32 10.03 -3.65
C ARG A 85 -4.54 9.57 -2.20
N GLY A 86 -3.52 9.03 -1.54
CA GLY A 86 -3.62 8.48 -0.18
C GLY A 86 -4.24 7.07 -0.12
N ILE A 87 -4.54 6.46 -1.27
CA ILE A 87 -5.16 5.13 -1.37
C ILE A 87 -4.29 4.05 -0.72
N GLY A 88 -2.96 4.13 -0.88
CA GLY A 88 -2.04 3.14 -0.31
C GLY A 88 -2.10 3.11 1.22
N SER A 89 -2.02 4.28 1.87
CA SER A 89 -2.16 4.39 3.33
C SER A 89 -3.52 3.86 3.81
N TRP A 90 -4.59 4.17 3.09
CA TRP A 90 -5.93 3.65 3.40
C TRP A 90 -5.99 2.12 3.30
N ILE A 91 -5.45 1.54 2.21
CA ILE A 91 -5.42 0.09 1.98
C ILE A 91 -4.75 -0.63 3.13
N TRP A 92 -3.56 -0.17 3.51
CA TRP A 92 -2.79 -0.78 4.59
C TRP A 92 -3.49 -0.68 5.96
N SER A 93 -4.11 0.47 6.24
CA SER A 93 -4.86 0.67 7.49
C SER A 93 -6.06 -0.26 7.58
N ARG A 94 -6.79 -0.46 6.47
CA ARG A 94 -7.94 -1.38 6.41
C ARG A 94 -7.51 -2.84 6.44
N LEU A 95 -6.49 -3.20 5.68
CA LEU A 95 -5.90 -4.54 5.71
C LEU A 95 -5.54 -4.92 7.14
N HIS A 96 -4.81 -4.05 7.85
CA HIS A 96 -4.40 -4.32 9.21
C HIS A 96 -5.58 -4.39 10.20
N GLY A 97 -6.64 -3.60 9.96
CA GLY A 97 -7.88 -3.67 10.73
C GLY A 97 -8.65 -4.99 10.56
N HIS A 98 -8.50 -5.67 9.42
CA HIS A 98 -9.16 -6.95 9.13
C HIS A 98 -8.36 -8.18 9.54
N LEU A 99 -7.10 -8.01 9.93
CA LEU A 99 -6.30 -9.12 10.44
C LEU A 99 -6.83 -9.56 11.82
N PRO A 100 -6.79 -10.88 12.12
CA PRO A 100 -6.99 -11.38 13.48
C PRO A 100 -6.09 -10.64 14.48
N ALA A 101 -6.58 -10.43 15.70
CA ALA A 101 -5.88 -9.62 16.70
C ALA A 101 -4.48 -10.17 17.04
N ASP A 102 -4.36 -11.49 17.18
CA ASP A 102 -3.12 -12.22 17.41
C ASP A 102 -2.11 -12.03 16.26
N VAL A 103 -2.59 -12.12 15.01
CA VAL A 103 -1.77 -11.87 13.83
C VAL A 103 -1.30 -10.42 13.84
N ARG A 104 -2.20 -9.49 14.11
CA ARG A 104 -1.97 -8.04 14.10
C ARG A 104 -0.90 -7.60 15.10
N GLU A 105 -0.91 -8.17 16.31
CA GLU A 105 0.05 -7.84 17.37
C GLU A 105 1.45 -8.36 17.10
N ARG A 106 1.54 -9.53 16.44
CA ARG A 106 2.80 -10.19 16.09
C ARG A 106 3.36 -9.77 14.73
N LEU A 107 2.58 -9.07 13.91
CA LEU A 107 2.95 -8.74 12.54
C LEU A 107 4.07 -7.70 12.50
N ILE A 108 5.16 -8.09 11.87
CA ILE A 108 6.28 -7.25 11.49
C ILE A 108 6.25 -7.06 9.98
N LEU A 109 6.22 -5.80 9.56
CA LEU A 109 6.40 -5.43 8.17
C LEU A 109 7.88 -5.26 7.88
N THR A 110 8.34 -5.87 6.79
CA THR A 110 9.73 -5.78 6.34
C THR A 110 9.78 -5.63 4.83
N GLY A 111 10.84 -5.02 4.29
CA GLY A 111 11.02 -4.92 2.85
C GLY A 111 12.31 -4.21 2.47
N SER A 112 12.78 -4.52 1.27
CA SER A 112 13.87 -3.78 0.63
C SER A 112 13.32 -2.54 -0.06
N LEU A 113 14.16 -1.52 -0.19
CA LEU A 113 13.88 -0.28 -0.89
C LEU A 113 14.92 -0.12 -1.98
N SER A 114 14.48 0.08 -3.22
CA SER A 114 15.35 0.46 -4.33
C SER A 114 15.12 1.92 -4.68
N SER A 115 16.19 2.61 -5.09
CA SER A 115 16.10 3.92 -5.72
C SER A 115 15.12 3.96 -6.91
N THR A 116 14.98 2.83 -7.61
CA THR A 116 14.05 2.66 -8.73
C THR A 116 12.57 2.64 -8.30
N ASP A 117 12.25 2.13 -7.10
CA ASP A 117 10.88 2.13 -6.55
C ASP A 117 10.35 3.54 -6.30
N ALA A 118 11.27 4.51 -6.21
CA ALA A 118 10.96 5.92 -6.00
C ALA A 118 10.83 6.70 -7.31
N MET A 119 11.10 6.10 -8.46
CA MET A 119 10.99 6.75 -9.76
C MET A 119 9.54 6.72 -10.23
N VAL A 120 9.01 7.90 -10.55
CA VAL A 120 7.63 8.04 -11.06
C VAL A 120 7.60 8.98 -12.25
N PRO A 121 6.70 8.76 -13.22
CA PRO A 121 6.54 9.67 -14.34
C PRO A 121 6.23 11.09 -13.85
N LYS A 122 6.89 12.08 -14.46
CA LYS A 122 6.47 13.48 -14.36
C LYS A 122 5.16 13.61 -15.13
N THR A 123 4.23 14.38 -14.59
CA THR A 123 2.91 14.58 -15.20
C THR A 123 2.63 16.07 -15.36
N ASP A 124 1.85 16.43 -16.38
CA ASP A 124 1.36 17.78 -16.62
C ASP A 124 0.18 18.14 -15.68
N GLY A 125 -0.42 19.32 -15.89
CA GLY A 125 -1.58 19.78 -15.12
C GLY A 125 -2.83 18.89 -15.27
N ASN A 126 -2.88 18.04 -16.30
CA ASN A 126 -3.97 17.10 -16.57
C ASN A 126 -3.65 15.68 -16.08
N GLY A 127 -2.47 15.47 -15.49
CA GLY A 127 -2.04 14.16 -15.01
C GLY A 127 -1.50 13.22 -16.10
N LEU A 128 -1.23 13.73 -17.30
CA LEU A 128 -0.64 12.96 -18.40
C LEU A 128 0.90 12.96 -18.28
N PRO A 129 1.59 11.84 -18.57
CA PRO A 129 3.05 11.80 -18.53
C PRO A 129 3.68 12.85 -19.46
N LEU A 130 4.65 13.61 -18.94
CA LEU A 130 5.50 14.47 -19.75
C LEU A 130 6.50 13.60 -20.52
N MET A 131 6.67 13.88 -21.81
CA MET A 131 7.53 13.09 -22.71
C MET A 131 8.71 13.93 -23.20
N ASP A 132 9.86 13.29 -23.41
CA ASP A 132 10.99 13.80 -24.19
C ASP A 132 11.21 12.92 -25.44
N SER A 133 12.33 13.12 -26.15
CA SER A 133 12.68 12.34 -27.34
C SER A 133 12.98 10.86 -27.06
N GLU A 134 13.25 10.48 -25.82
CA GLU A 134 13.61 9.13 -25.40
C GLU A 134 12.49 8.41 -24.62
N GLY A 135 11.47 9.14 -24.15
CA GLY A 135 10.28 8.58 -23.53
C GLY A 135 9.69 9.44 -22.40
N PRO A 136 8.97 8.85 -21.43
CA PRO A 136 8.44 9.58 -20.30
C PRO A 136 9.57 10.16 -19.42
N LEU A 137 9.45 11.43 -19.04
CA LEU A 137 10.33 12.04 -18.05
C LEU A 137 10.02 11.49 -16.67
N PHE A 138 11.03 11.14 -15.88
CA PHE A 138 10.86 10.64 -14.52
C PHE A 138 11.35 11.65 -13.47
N MET A 139 10.77 11.58 -12.27
CA MET A 139 11.26 12.28 -11.08
C MET A 139 11.52 11.29 -9.95
N ASN A 140 12.60 11.53 -9.19
CA ASN A 140 12.93 10.77 -8.00
C ASN A 140 12.09 11.26 -6.81
N GLN A 141 11.39 10.35 -6.15
CA GLN A 141 10.54 10.61 -4.99
C GLN A 141 10.99 9.86 -3.73
N VAL A 142 12.30 9.62 -3.56
CA VAL A 142 12.88 8.88 -2.41
C VAL A 142 12.42 9.50 -1.09
N ALA A 143 12.42 10.82 -0.98
CA ALA A 143 11.97 11.52 0.23
C ALA A 143 10.49 11.24 0.55
N LEU A 144 9.59 11.19 -0.46
CA LEU A 144 8.18 10.87 -0.24
C LEU A 144 7.98 9.39 0.11
N ARG A 145 8.69 8.48 -0.57
CA ARG A 145 8.69 7.05 -0.25
C ARG A 145 9.14 6.80 1.18
N ASN A 146 10.25 7.41 1.59
CA ASN A 146 10.79 7.29 2.94
C ASN A 146 9.82 7.88 3.96
N ARG A 147 9.26 9.07 3.70
CA ARG A 147 8.23 9.67 4.56
C ARG A 147 6.98 8.80 4.69
N PHE A 148 6.58 8.10 3.63
CA PHE A 148 5.49 7.14 3.70
C PHE A 148 5.85 6.01 4.67
N TRP A 149 6.98 5.31 4.48
CA TRP A 149 7.36 4.19 5.34
C TRP A 149 7.60 4.62 6.80
N SER A 150 8.24 5.77 7.05
CA SER A 150 8.42 6.29 8.41
C SER A 150 7.12 6.60 9.15
N ARG A 151 6.02 6.86 8.43
CA ARG A 151 4.69 7.02 9.03
C ARG A 151 3.99 5.70 9.30
N MET A 152 4.26 4.72 8.44
CA MET A 152 3.61 3.41 8.42
C MET A 152 4.27 2.40 9.36
N ILE A 153 5.54 2.62 9.73
CA ILE A 153 6.35 1.67 10.46
C ILE A 153 6.81 2.30 11.78
N ALA A 154 6.49 1.65 12.89
CA ALA A 154 7.06 1.94 14.20
C ALA A 154 8.32 1.08 14.45
N PRO A 155 9.36 1.64 15.10
CA PRO A 155 10.50 0.88 15.60
C PRO A 155 10.08 -0.30 16.49
N LEU A 156 10.85 -1.39 16.44
CA LEU A 156 10.64 -2.55 17.31
C LEU A 156 11.14 -2.33 18.72
N SER A 157 12.20 -1.52 18.84
CA SER A 157 12.90 -1.22 20.08
C SER A 157 13.40 0.23 20.04
N PRO A 158 13.53 0.89 21.21
CA PRO A 158 14.17 2.20 21.30
C PRO A 158 15.56 2.19 20.66
N GLY A 159 15.94 3.29 19.99
CA GLY A 159 17.27 3.45 19.40
C GLY A 159 17.54 2.70 18.10
N LYS A 160 16.64 1.82 17.63
CA LYS A 160 16.75 1.18 16.31
C LYS A 160 15.85 1.89 15.30
N PRO A 161 16.38 2.44 14.19
CA PRO A 161 15.54 3.00 13.14
C PRO A 161 14.65 1.90 12.56
N ALA A 162 13.42 2.25 12.18
CA ALA A 162 12.54 1.30 11.47
C ALA A 162 12.75 1.31 9.94
N LEU A 163 13.50 2.31 9.46
CA LEU A 163 13.79 2.59 8.07
C LEU A 163 15.27 2.98 7.98
N TRP A 164 15.97 2.39 7.01
CA TRP A 164 17.37 2.68 6.71
C TRP A 164 17.49 2.88 5.21
N CYS A 165 18.04 4.03 4.79
CA CYS A 165 18.34 4.29 3.39
C CYS A 165 19.72 4.91 3.26
N ASP A 166 20.45 4.50 2.23
CA ASP A 166 21.67 5.16 1.77
C ASP A 166 21.32 6.48 1.03
N PRO A 167 22.32 7.31 0.70
CA PRO A 167 22.12 8.55 -0.07
C PRO A 167 21.48 8.33 -1.46
N GLU A 168 21.74 7.18 -2.09
CA GLU A 168 21.20 6.80 -3.40
C GLU A 168 19.71 6.41 -3.31
N GLY A 169 19.21 6.16 -2.11
CA GLY A 169 17.84 5.79 -1.82
C GLY A 169 17.59 4.28 -1.85
N ASN A 170 18.62 3.44 -1.83
CA ASN A 170 18.47 2.01 -1.54
C ASN A 170 18.46 1.77 -0.03
N GLY A 171 17.90 0.64 0.39
CA GLY A 171 17.93 0.24 1.79
C GLY A 171 16.83 -0.73 2.16
N ALA A 172 16.29 -0.59 3.37
CA ALA A 172 15.26 -1.47 3.88
C ALA A 172 14.43 -0.81 4.99
N PHE A 173 13.33 -1.45 5.34
CA PHE A 173 12.58 -1.16 6.55
C PHE A 173 12.24 -2.45 7.29
N ARG A 174 12.11 -2.35 8.61
CA ARG A 174 11.57 -3.40 9.47
C ARG A 174 10.92 -2.77 10.69
N GLY A 175 9.67 -3.11 10.96
CA GLY A 175 9.01 -2.67 12.18
C GLY A 175 7.56 -3.08 12.27
N ARG A 176 6.89 -2.62 13.32
CA ARG A 176 5.45 -2.86 13.50
C ARG A 176 4.66 -1.89 12.65
N PHE A 177 3.50 -2.31 12.17
CA PHE A 177 2.58 -1.39 11.53
C PHE A 177 2.14 -0.31 12.52
N LYS A 178 2.29 0.94 12.10
CA LYS A 178 1.76 2.12 12.75
C LYS A 178 0.67 2.67 11.86
N ASP A 179 -0.57 2.65 12.33
CA ASP A 179 -1.68 3.21 11.58
C ASP A 179 -1.44 4.72 11.35
N PRO A 180 -1.19 5.16 10.10
CA PRO A 180 -0.94 6.57 9.81
C PRO A 180 -2.19 7.42 10.02
N HIS A 181 -3.36 6.78 10.13
CA HIS A 181 -4.65 7.43 10.24
C HIS A 181 -5.20 7.43 11.68
N GLY A 182 -4.63 6.65 12.60
CA GLY A 182 -4.95 6.69 14.04
C GLY A 182 -6.46 6.68 14.31
N GLY A 183 -7.22 5.88 13.56
CA GLY A 183 -8.69 5.82 13.65
C GLY A 183 -9.47 6.97 12.98
N ARG A 184 -8.83 8.02 12.45
CA ARG A 184 -9.49 9.08 11.66
C ARG A 184 -9.58 8.69 10.19
N ALA A 185 -10.72 8.95 9.54
CA ALA A 185 -10.83 8.74 8.10
C ALA A 185 -9.74 9.56 7.36
N CYS A 186 -9.12 8.97 6.33
CA CYS A 186 -8.25 9.73 5.44
C CYS A 186 -9.08 10.89 4.86
N PRO A 187 -8.77 12.17 5.16
CA PRO A 187 -9.71 13.28 4.88
C PRO A 187 -9.96 13.50 3.39
N ARG A 188 -9.16 12.86 2.52
CA ARG A 188 -9.26 12.92 1.07
C ARG A 188 -10.03 11.75 0.46
N ILE A 189 -10.32 10.69 1.24
CA ILE A 189 -10.95 9.46 0.76
C ILE A 189 -12.18 9.18 1.62
N VAL A 190 -13.35 9.16 0.98
CA VAL A 190 -14.57 8.63 1.58
C VAL A 190 -14.68 7.16 1.19
N SER A 191 -14.82 6.26 2.16
CA SER A 191 -15.01 4.84 1.92
C SER A 191 -16.42 4.41 2.29
N SER A 192 -17.15 3.78 1.37
CA SER A 192 -18.39 3.08 1.66
C SER A 192 -18.14 1.57 1.63
N PRO A 193 -18.59 0.79 2.62
CA PRO A 193 -18.77 -0.65 2.43
C PRO A 193 -19.70 -0.85 1.25
N ARG A 194 -19.46 -1.90 0.45
CA ARG A 194 -20.46 -2.37 -0.50
C ARG A 194 -21.30 -3.41 0.24
N ALA A 195 -22.58 -3.11 0.43
CA ALA A 195 -23.57 -4.05 0.94
C ALA A 195 -23.68 -5.27 0.01
#